data_AF-A0A9D1GZ37-F1
#
_entry.id   AF-A0A9D1GZ37-F1
#
_cell.length_a   1.000
_cell.length_b   1.000
_cell.length_c   1.000
_cell.angle_alpha   90.00
_cell.angle_beta   90.00
_cell.angle_gamma   90.00
#
_symmetry.space_group_name_H-M   'P 1'
#
loop_
_entity.id
_entity.type
_entity.pdbx_description
1 polymer ?
#
loop_
_entity_poly.entity_id
_entity_poly.type
_entity_poly.pdbx_seq_one_letter_code
_entity_poly.pdbx_strand_id
1 'polypeptide(L)'
;AEDVAATWRVPDLADRVGVSVPHLHRLFADQLGMSPMAWLDRTRVERATSYLLGSTLSVGRIGARVGWPDPNHFSRRFRALTGRSPSDYRRRFAPRHRDRSSSTDPHQ
;
A
#
# COMPACT_ATOMS: atom_id res chain seq x y z
N ALA A 1 -3.60 -11.69 10.66
CA ALA A 1 -3.13 -10.91 9.51
C ALA A 1 -4.28 -10.04 9.02
N GLU A 2 -4.22 -8.72 9.22
CA GLU A 2 -5.22 -7.79 8.68
C GLU A 2 -5.27 -7.93 7.16
N ASP A 3 -6.44 -8.30 6.63
CA ASP A 3 -6.64 -8.56 5.22
C ASP A 3 -6.87 -7.25 4.45
N VAL A 4 -5.84 -6.41 4.35
CA VAL A 4 -5.92 -5.09 3.68
C VAL A 4 -6.19 -5.22 2.17
N ALA A 5 -6.08 -6.43 1.62
CA ALA A 5 -6.38 -6.75 0.23
C ALA A 5 -7.89 -6.81 -0.06
N ALA A 6 -8.73 -7.08 0.95
CA ALA A 6 -10.15 -7.15 0.70
C ALA A 6 -10.72 -5.78 0.30
N THR A 7 -11.76 -5.80 -0.52
CA THR A 7 -12.55 -4.61 -0.84
C THR A 7 -13.39 -4.23 0.37
N TRP A 8 -12.79 -3.54 1.33
CA TRP A 8 -13.51 -3.01 2.48
C TRP A 8 -14.30 -1.76 2.13
N ARG A 9 -15.58 -1.75 2.47
CA ARG A 9 -16.39 -0.55 2.66
C ARG A 9 -16.50 -0.26 4.15
N VAL A 10 -16.90 0.96 4.50
CA VAL A 10 -17.09 1.35 5.90
C VAL A 10 -18.05 0.42 6.67
N PRO A 11 -19.19 -0.03 6.11
CA PRO A 11 -20.04 -1.02 6.78
C PRO A 11 -19.30 -2.31 7.12
N ASP A 12 -18.49 -2.82 6.18
CA ASP A 12 -17.76 -4.09 6.37
C ASP A 12 -16.71 -3.96 7.51
N LEU A 13 -16.12 -2.76 7.69
CA LEU A 13 -15.23 -2.48 8.81
C LEU A 13 -15.99 -2.37 10.13
N ALA A 14 -17.16 -1.72 10.12
CA ALA A 14 -17.99 -1.53 11.30
C ALA A 14 -18.52 -2.86 11.83
N ASP A 15 -19.01 -3.72 10.94
CA ASP A 15 -19.47 -5.07 11.25
C ASP A 15 -18.34 -5.91 11.86
N ARG A 16 -17.12 -5.82 11.29
CA ARG A 16 -15.98 -6.60 11.76
C ARG A 16 -15.50 -6.22 13.16
N VAL A 17 -15.65 -4.96 13.56
CA VAL A 17 -15.29 -4.49 14.90
C VAL A 17 -16.48 -4.43 15.86
N GLY A 18 -17.67 -4.86 15.42
CA GLY A 18 -18.87 -4.96 16.24
C GLY A 18 -19.49 -3.62 16.63
N VAL A 19 -19.38 -2.60 15.76
CA VAL A 19 -19.92 -1.26 16.02
C VAL A 19 -20.81 -0.78 14.88
N SER A 20 -21.68 0.19 15.15
CA SER A 20 -22.43 0.86 14.08
C SER A 20 -21.52 1.78 13.26
N VAL A 21 -21.82 1.95 11.97
CA VAL A 21 -21.08 2.86 11.07
C VAL A 21 -20.93 4.28 11.65
N PRO A 22 -21.97 4.93 12.22
CA PRO A 22 -21.82 6.24 12.85
C PRO A 22 -20.92 6.22 14.10
N HIS A 23 -20.89 5.11 14.85
CA HIS A 23 -19.98 4.97 15.97
C HIS A 23 -18.54 4.79 15.50
N LEU A 24 -18.32 4.00 14.44
CA LEU A 24 -17.00 3.86 13.82
C LEU A 24 -16.46 5.21 13.35
N HIS A 25 -17.28 6.00 12.65
CA HIS A 25 -16.88 7.34 12.20
C HIS A 25 -16.50 8.25 13.38
N ARG A 26 -17.27 8.25 14.47
CA ARG A 26 -16.95 9.03 15.67
C ARG A 26 -15.64 8.59 16.31
N LEU A 27 -15.44 7.28 16.52
CA LEU A 27 -14.19 6.74 17.07
C LEU A 27 -12.97 7.17 16.25
N PHE A 28 -13.07 7.10 14.92
CA PHE A 28 -11.99 7.49 14.03
C PHE A 28 -11.73 9.02 14.05
N ALA A 29 -12.78 9.83 14.12
CA ALA A 29 -12.64 11.27 14.27
C ALA A 29 -12.01 11.65 15.62
N ASP A 30 -12.51 11.06 16.72
CA ASP A 30 -12.11 11.39 18.08
C ASP A 30 -10.70 10.89 18.42
N GLN A 31 -10.32 9.69 17.92
CA GLN A 31 -9.03 9.08 18.27
C GLN A 31 -7.93 9.32 17.24
N LEU A 32 -8.28 9.42 15.95
CA LEU A 32 -7.31 9.47 14.86
C LEU A 32 -7.41 10.75 14.02
N GLY A 33 -8.43 11.59 14.25
CA GLY A 33 -8.64 12.84 13.51
C GLY A 33 -8.91 12.63 12.01
N MET A 34 -9.33 11.43 11.60
CA MET A 34 -9.55 11.09 10.18
C MET A 34 -10.74 10.15 10.01
N SER A 35 -11.19 9.89 8.79
CA SER A 35 -12.25 8.92 8.54
C SER A 35 -11.72 7.48 8.43
N PRO A 36 -12.56 6.45 8.65
CA PRO A 36 -12.15 5.06 8.49
C PRO A 36 -11.57 4.74 7.11
N MET A 37 -12.14 5.31 6.04
CA MET A 37 -11.63 5.13 4.67
C MET A 37 -10.29 5.83 4.46
N ALA A 38 -10.10 7.02 5.01
CA ALA A 38 -8.82 7.73 4.90
C ALA A 38 -7.70 6.96 5.61
N TRP A 39 -7.99 6.40 6.78
CA TRP A 39 -7.07 5.51 7.48
C TRP A 39 -6.75 4.27 6.64
N LEU A 40 -7.77 3.59 6.11
CA LEU A 40 -7.58 2.40 5.29
C LEU A 40 -6.71 2.69 4.05
N ASP A 41 -6.96 3.80 3.36
CA ASP A 41 -6.16 4.18 2.21
C ASP A 41 -4.70 4.44 2.58
N ARG A 42 -4.45 5.06 3.74
CA ARG A 42 -3.10 5.26 4.27
C ARG A 42 -2.43 3.92 4.56
N THR A 43 -3.10 3.01 5.27
CA THR A 43 -2.58 1.66 5.56
C THR A 43 -2.28 0.87 4.29
N ARG A 44 -3.14 0.98 3.26
CA ARG A 44 -2.91 0.38 1.93
C ARG A 44 -1.67 0.93 1.25
N VAL A 45 -1.47 2.25 1.27
CA VAL A 45 -0.27 2.89 0.70
C VAL A 45 1.00 2.49 1.44
N GLU A 46 0.96 2.41 2.76
CA GLU A 46 2.10 1.97 3.57
C GLU A 46 2.52 0.54 3.20
N ARG A 47 1.55 -0.38 3.06
CA ARG A 47 1.83 -1.75 2.59
C ARG A 47 2.31 -1.80 1.14
N ALA A 48 1.71 -1.00 0.26
CA ALA A 48 2.13 -0.91 -1.13
C ALA A 48 3.59 -0.45 -1.22
N THR A 49 3.98 0.50 -0.38
CA THR A 49 5.36 0.98 -0.25
C THR A 49 6.29 -0.16 0.16
N SER A 50 5.94 -0.94 1.18
CA SER A 50 6.73 -2.12 1.58
C SER A 50 6.92 -3.10 0.43
N TYR A 51 5.86 -3.39 -0.34
CA TYR A 51 5.99 -4.27 -1.52
C TYR A 51 6.79 -3.65 -2.66
N LEU A 52 6.69 -2.34 -2.88
CA LEU A 52 7.43 -1.64 -3.94
C LEU A 52 8.93 -1.69 -3.69
N LEU A 53 9.35 -1.63 -2.43
CA LEU A 53 10.76 -1.61 -2.00
C LEU A 53 11.33 -3.01 -1.72
N GLY A 54 10.52 -3.93 -1.22
CA GLY A 54 10.95 -5.25 -0.78
C GLY A 54 10.65 -6.40 -1.74
N SER A 55 10.05 -6.14 -2.91
CA SER A 55 9.70 -7.19 -3.87
C SER A 55 9.86 -6.77 -5.33
N THR A 56 9.92 -7.78 -6.21
CA THR A 56 9.95 -7.61 -7.68
C THR A 56 8.57 -7.65 -8.32
N LEU A 57 7.49 -7.66 -7.53
CA LEU A 57 6.13 -7.73 -8.04
C LEU A 57 5.81 -6.55 -8.98
N SER A 58 5.01 -6.77 -10.02
CA SER A 58 4.57 -5.65 -10.87
C SER A 58 3.68 -4.68 -10.09
N VAL A 59 3.68 -3.40 -10.51
CA VAL A 59 2.85 -2.35 -9.90
C VAL A 59 1.38 -2.75 -9.86
N GLY A 60 0.85 -3.34 -10.94
CA GLY A 60 -0.52 -3.83 -10.99
C GLY A 60 -0.80 -4.95 -9.98
N ARG A 61 0.12 -5.92 -9.83
CA ARG A 61 -0.01 -7.00 -8.82
C ARG A 61 0.02 -6.45 -7.40
N ILE A 62 0.84 -5.44 -7.13
CA ILE A 62 0.88 -4.77 -5.83
C ILE A 62 -0.46 -4.08 -5.55
N GLY A 63 -0.99 -3.32 -6.52
CA GLY A 63 -2.29 -2.68 -6.41
C GLY A 63 -3.39 -3.67 -6.01
N ALA A 64 -3.51 -4.77 -6.75
CA ALA A 64 -4.48 -5.83 -6.45
C ALA A 64 -4.28 -6.41 -5.03
N ARG A 65 -3.03 -6.63 -4.61
CA ARG A 65 -2.70 -7.17 -3.28
C ARG A 65 -2.98 -6.21 -2.13
N VAL A 66 -3.06 -4.91 -2.39
CA VAL A 66 -3.43 -3.91 -1.37
C VAL A 66 -4.88 -3.43 -1.50
N GLY A 67 -5.70 -4.12 -2.29
CA GLY A 67 -7.13 -3.83 -2.41
C GLY A 67 -7.52 -2.79 -3.47
N TRP A 68 -6.62 -2.49 -4.40
CA TRP A 68 -6.90 -1.69 -5.60
C TRP A 68 -6.57 -2.47 -6.88
N PRO A 69 -7.49 -3.36 -7.33
CA PRO A 69 -7.25 -4.22 -8.49
C PRO A 69 -7.08 -3.44 -9.80
N ASP A 70 -7.72 -2.28 -9.92
CA ASP A 70 -7.52 -1.38 -11.05
C ASP A 70 -6.17 -0.62 -10.92
N PRO A 71 -5.19 -0.84 -11.83
CA PRO A 71 -3.86 -0.24 -11.72
C PRO A 71 -3.86 1.28 -11.88
N ASN A 72 -4.80 1.85 -12.63
CA ASN A 72 -4.90 3.29 -12.85
C ASN A 72 -5.42 3.98 -11.59
N HIS A 73 -6.46 3.43 -10.97
CA HIS A 73 -7.01 3.86 -9.70
C HIS A 73 -5.95 3.76 -8.60
N PHE A 74 -5.26 2.62 -8.49
CA PHE A 74 -4.14 2.46 -7.56
C PHE A 74 -3.09 3.55 -7.75
N SER A 75 -2.60 3.76 -8.98
CA SER A 75 -1.55 4.73 -9.26
C SER A 75 -1.97 6.16 -8.91
N ARG A 76 -3.24 6.52 -9.15
CA ARG A 76 -3.81 7.81 -8.77
C ARG A 76 -3.91 7.98 -7.26
N ARG A 77 -4.45 6.99 -6.53
CA ARG A 77 -4.56 7.06 -5.06
C ARG A 77 -3.19 7.08 -4.39
N PHE A 78 -2.28 6.22 -4.83
CA PHE A 78 -0.91 6.18 -4.32
C PHE A 78 -0.21 7.52 -4.54
N ARG A 79 -0.33 8.12 -5.73
CA ARG A 79 0.24 9.45 -6.00
C ARG A 79 -0.41 10.55 -5.17
N ALA A 80 -1.72 10.52 -4.98
CA ALA A 80 -2.41 11.51 -4.16
C ALA A 80 -1.92 11.50 -2.69
N LEU A 81 -1.56 10.33 -2.17
CA LEU A 81 -1.12 10.17 -0.77
C LEU A 81 0.40 10.28 -0.58
N THR A 82 1.21 9.93 -1.60
CA THR A 82 2.69 9.92 -1.49
C THR A 82 3.38 11.02 -2.29
N GLY A 83 2.65 11.72 -3.16
CA GLY A 83 3.19 12.69 -4.11
C GLY A 83 3.85 12.10 -5.36
N ARG A 84 4.01 10.77 -5.48
CA ARG A 84 4.73 10.10 -6.58
C ARG A 84 3.97 8.91 -7.14
N SER A 85 4.21 8.55 -8.40
CA SER A 85 3.64 7.30 -8.93
C SER A 85 4.35 6.08 -8.31
N PRO A 86 3.68 4.92 -8.21
CA PRO A 86 4.31 3.70 -7.68
C PRO A 86 5.62 3.33 -8.39
N SER A 87 5.65 3.45 -9.72
CA SER A 87 6.86 3.15 -10.53
C SER A 87 8.01 4.12 -10.26
N ASP A 88 7.72 5.42 -10.14
CA ASP A 88 8.74 6.41 -9.77
C ASP A 88 9.26 6.17 -8.36
N TYR A 89 8.35 5.88 -7.43
CA TYR A 89 8.68 5.56 -6.05
C TYR A 89 9.63 4.37 -5.97
N ARG A 90 9.31 3.25 -6.65
CA ARG A 90 10.21 2.09 -6.72
C ARG A 90 11.56 2.46 -7.31
N ARG A 91 11.61 3.11 -8.46
CA ARG A 91 12.87 3.44 -9.13
C ARG A 91 13.80 4.27 -8.25
N ARG A 92 13.24 5.16 -7.43
CA ARG A 92 14.01 6.10 -6.60
C ARG A 92 14.49 5.48 -5.29
N PHE A 93 13.66 4.64 -4.67
CA PHE A 93 13.86 4.20 -3.30
C PHE A 93 14.13 2.70 -3.16
N ALA A 94 13.81 1.88 -4.17
CA ALA A 94 14.15 0.47 -4.10
C ALA A 94 15.68 0.34 -4.03
N PRO A 95 16.19 -0.61 -3.21
CA PRO A 95 17.60 -0.93 -3.20
C PRO A 95 18.01 -1.18 -4.65
N ARG A 96 18.92 -0.35 -5.17
CA ARG A 96 19.63 -0.72 -6.38
C ARG A 96 20.33 -2.00 -5.99
N HIS A 97 19.93 -3.13 -6.57
CA HIS A 97 20.75 -4.32 -6.53
C HIS A 97 22.08 -3.89 -7.15
N ARG A 98 23.03 -3.49 -6.28
CA ARG A 98 24.40 -3.26 -6.70
C ARG A 98 24.82 -4.60 -7.25
N ASP A 99 25.06 -4.56 -8.54
CA ASP A 99 25.56 -5.62 -9.36
C ASP A 99 26.59 -6.42 -8.54
N ARG A 100 26.26 -7.68 -8.22
CA ARG A 100 27.26 -8.63 -7.70
C ARG A 100 28.22 -9.09 -8.80
N SER A 101 28.18 -8.46 -9.98
CA SER A 101 29.14 -8.62 -11.06
C SER A 101 30.35 -7.73 -10.84
N SER A 102 31.10 -7.98 -9.76
CA SER A 102 32.52 -7.62 -9.72
C SER A 102 33.30 -8.67 -8.92
N SER A 103 34.14 -9.38 -9.68
CA SER A 103 35.31 -10.14 -9.21
C SER A 103 35.07 -11.59 -8.75
N THR A 104 35.14 -12.52 -9.70
CA THR A 104 36.30 -13.43 -9.74
C THR A 104 36.71 -13.58 -11.20
N ASP A 105 37.83 -12.94 -11.52
CA ASP A 105 38.61 -13.09 -12.76
C ASP A 105 38.97 -14.56 -13.01
N PRO A 106 39.04 -15.02 -14.27
CA PRO A 106 39.60 -16.31 -14.62
C PRO A 106 41.13 -16.16 -14.72
N HIS A 107 41.83 -16.26 -13.59
CA HIS A 107 43.26 -16.53 -13.59
C HIS A 107 43.57 -17.59 -12.53
N GLN A 108 43.56 -18.85 -12.96
CA GLN A 108 44.69 -19.81 -12.95
C GLN A 108 44.16 -21.20 -13.30
#